data_AF-A0A662DIT6-F1
#
_entry.id   AF-A0A662DIT6-F1
#
_cell.length_a   1.000
_cell.length_b   1.000
_cell.length_c   1.000
_cell.angle_alpha   90.00
_cell.angle_beta   90.00
_cell.angle_gamma   90.00
#
_symmetry.space_group_name_H-M   'P 1'
#
loop_
_entity.id
_entity.type
_entity.pdbx_description
1 polymer ?
#
loop_
_entity_poly.entity_id
_entity_poly.type
_entity_poly.pdbx_seq_one_letter_code
_entity_poly.pdbx_strand_id
1 'polypeptide(L)'
;MWRGHRCPRDPGLASQFPAICRLSSVATVTLASMSRSLLAIHAHPDDEASKGAATVARYVDEGVRAVLVTATGGEAGDVLNPEMDRHDVIANLTQVRADELAAAAEIIGFEKVTMLGYRDSGMPESDSNGHPEAFCHQPFDDVLGKLVGIVRNERPDVVLGYDAHEFYPHPDHLRVHELTMALVDAAADGSKFPDLGAPWQITKLYAPVFTTDRITALHQAMLDTAGESPFELWIDRMGTFEDPERRVTKVDVTGFVELGREALRAHRTQVDPAGFWFAVPTELVESVYPWEDFELLYSAVGWSEGESSLFDGM
;
A
#
# COMPACT_ATOMS: atom_id res chain seq x y z
N MET A 1 79.46 19.17 44.23
CA MET A 1 80.28 18.44 45.23
C MET A 1 79.84 16.99 45.23
N TRP A 2 80.76 16.06 44.93
CA TRP A 2 80.74 14.60 45.17
C TRP A 2 79.70 13.71 44.45
N ARG A 3 80.14 12.90 43.47
CA ARG A 3 80.52 11.44 43.54
C ARG A 3 79.31 10.56 43.88
N GLY A 4 78.80 9.61 43.08
CA GLY A 4 79.43 8.65 42.17
C GLY A 4 79.66 7.32 42.90
N HIS A 5 78.84 6.28 42.66
CA HIS A 5 79.20 4.85 42.88
C HIS A 5 78.32 3.89 42.07
N ARG A 6 78.94 2.76 41.68
CA ARG A 6 78.48 1.73 40.72
C ARG A 6 77.87 0.52 41.44
N CYS A 7 76.91 -0.14 40.75
CA CYS A 7 76.63 -1.59 40.51
C CYS A 7 76.84 -2.65 41.63
N PRO A 8 76.00 -3.71 41.70
CA PRO A 8 76.21 -4.87 40.82
C PRO A 8 74.96 -5.68 40.35
N ARG A 9 75.08 -6.20 39.12
CA ARG A 9 74.73 -7.55 38.58
C ARG A 9 73.38 -8.25 38.88
N ASP A 10 72.67 -8.49 37.76
CA ASP A 10 71.87 -9.67 37.32
C ASP A 10 72.00 -10.99 38.11
N PRO A 11 70.98 -11.90 38.11
CA PRO A 11 70.38 -12.42 36.85
C PRO A 11 68.89 -12.82 36.82
N GLY A 12 68.31 -12.76 35.62
CA GLY A 12 67.40 -13.80 35.12
C GLY A 12 65.90 -13.51 35.18
N LEU A 13 65.26 -13.32 34.03
CA LEU A 13 64.62 -14.41 33.27
C LEU A 13 64.07 -13.84 31.97
N ALA A 14 64.30 -14.57 30.89
CA ALA A 14 63.71 -14.33 29.59
C ALA A 14 62.19 -14.56 29.62
N SER A 15 61.42 -13.69 28.98
CA SER A 15 60.33 -14.14 28.12
C SER A 15 60.04 -13.10 27.04
N GLN A 16 60.26 -13.54 25.81
CA GLN A 16 59.81 -12.89 24.59
C GLN A 16 58.29 -13.03 24.51
N PHE A 17 57.56 -11.94 24.31
CA PHE A 17 56.19 -11.99 23.78
C PHE A 17 56.20 -11.42 22.36
N PRO A 18 55.57 -12.10 21.38
CA PRO A 18 55.70 -11.75 19.99
C PRO A 18 54.77 -10.59 19.60
N ALA A 19 55.15 -9.96 18.49
CA ALA A 19 54.47 -8.84 17.85
C ALA A 19 52.97 -9.09 17.65
N ILE A 20 52.16 -8.12 18.07
CA ILE A 20 50.73 -8.06 17.77
C ILE A 20 50.57 -7.78 16.28
N CYS A 21 50.12 -8.80 15.56
CA CYS A 21 49.60 -8.69 14.20
C CYS A 21 48.47 -7.66 14.18
N ARG A 22 48.63 -6.59 13.37
CA ARG A 22 47.53 -5.70 13.02
C ARG A 22 46.55 -6.47 12.16
N LEU A 23 45.41 -6.84 12.74
CA LEU A 23 44.27 -7.36 11.98
C LEU A 23 43.72 -6.22 11.11
N SER A 24 43.74 -6.46 9.81
CA SER A 24 43.09 -5.63 8.79
C SER A 24 41.62 -5.41 9.14
N SER A 25 41.18 -4.17 8.93
CA SER A 25 39.79 -3.74 8.96
C SER A 25 38.93 -4.68 8.11
N VAL A 26 38.17 -5.55 8.76
CA VAL A 26 37.04 -6.23 8.14
C VAL A 26 35.98 -5.15 7.95
N ALA A 27 35.70 -4.79 6.70
CA ALA A 27 34.55 -3.96 6.38
C ALA A 27 33.32 -4.64 6.99
N THR A 28 32.70 -3.98 7.97
CA THR A 28 31.36 -4.33 8.41
C THR A 28 30.46 -4.07 7.21
N VAL A 29 30.20 -5.11 6.42
CA VAL A 29 29.01 -5.13 5.59
C VAL A 29 27.87 -5.08 6.61
N THR A 30 27.30 -3.90 6.79
CA THR A 30 25.95 -3.80 7.31
C THR A 30 25.13 -4.67 6.38
N LEU A 31 24.76 -5.87 6.84
CA LEU A 31 23.60 -6.54 6.32
C LEU A 31 22.50 -5.52 6.52
N ALA A 32 22.15 -4.78 5.45
CA ALA A 32 20.84 -4.20 5.39
C ALA A 32 19.92 -5.38 5.66
N SER A 33 19.29 -5.39 6.83
CA SER A 33 18.07 -6.17 7.02
C SER A 33 17.27 -5.94 5.75
N MET A 34 17.03 -6.98 4.95
CA MET A 34 16.23 -6.90 3.73
C MET A 34 14.80 -6.56 4.20
N SER A 35 14.56 -5.28 4.48
CA SER A 35 13.26 -4.79 4.93
C SER A 35 12.29 -5.11 3.80
N ARG A 36 11.32 -5.96 4.10
CA ARG A 36 10.19 -6.24 3.20
C ARG A 36 9.61 -4.91 2.74
N SER A 37 9.25 -4.82 1.46
CA SER A 37 8.70 -3.60 0.88
C SER A 37 7.36 -3.87 0.19
N LEU A 38 6.41 -2.99 0.45
CA LEU A 38 5.09 -2.95 -0.18
C LEU A 38 4.95 -1.66 -0.99
N LEU A 39 4.37 -1.77 -2.18
CA LEU A 39 3.97 -0.63 -3.01
C LEU A 39 2.47 -0.68 -3.27
N ALA A 40 1.74 0.33 -2.83
CA ALA A 40 0.33 0.51 -3.18
C ALA A 40 0.20 1.46 -4.37
N ILE A 41 -0.55 1.06 -5.40
CA ILE A 41 -0.80 1.87 -6.60
C ILE A 41 -2.30 2.11 -6.69
N HIS A 42 -2.71 3.35 -6.49
CA HIS A 42 -4.11 3.78 -6.49
C HIS A 42 -4.37 4.89 -7.50
N ALA A 43 -5.64 5.04 -7.89
CA ALA A 43 -6.03 6.04 -8.87
C ALA A 43 -6.21 7.42 -8.27
N HIS A 44 -6.91 7.53 -7.12
CA HIS A 44 -7.29 8.82 -6.54
C HIS A 44 -6.91 8.91 -5.05
N PRO A 45 -6.83 10.12 -4.49
CA PRO A 45 -6.83 10.32 -3.04
C PRO A 45 -8.11 9.82 -2.41
N ASP A 46 -8.01 8.86 -1.47
CA ASP A 46 -9.06 8.13 -0.70
C ASP A 46 -9.03 6.61 -0.93
N ASP A 47 -8.57 6.18 -2.09
CA ASP A 47 -8.45 4.78 -2.47
C ASP A 47 -7.51 4.04 -1.50
N GLU A 48 -6.41 4.67 -1.08
CA GLU A 48 -5.45 4.05 -0.15
C GLU A 48 -6.02 3.86 1.27
N ALA A 49 -6.97 4.71 1.66
CA ALA A 49 -7.64 4.64 2.94
C ALA A 49 -8.78 3.61 2.94
N SER A 50 -9.44 3.42 1.79
CA SER A 50 -10.59 2.51 1.64
C SER A 50 -10.20 1.09 1.24
N LYS A 51 -8.99 0.87 0.70
CA LYS A 51 -8.55 -0.40 0.11
C LYS A 51 -7.26 -0.93 0.73
N GLY A 52 -7.33 -1.35 1.99
CA GLY A 52 -6.24 -2.06 2.67
C GLY A 52 -5.45 -1.25 3.68
N ALA A 53 -5.98 -0.10 4.13
CA ALA A 53 -5.28 0.81 5.03
C ALA A 53 -4.85 0.15 6.34
N ALA A 54 -5.73 -0.67 6.94
CA ALA A 54 -5.42 -1.34 8.21
C ALA A 54 -4.32 -2.39 8.04
N THR A 55 -4.31 -3.12 6.91
CA THR A 55 -3.26 -4.07 6.55
C THR A 55 -1.92 -3.38 6.34
N VAL A 56 -1.89 -2.27 5.59
CA VAL A 56 -0.65 -1.53 5.35
C VAL A 56 -0.10 -0.97 6.66
N ALA A 57 -0.95 -0.37 7.50
CA ALA A 57 -0.53 0.15 8.80
C ALA A 57 0.03 -0.95 9.72
N ARG A 58 -0.61 -2.12 9.75
CA ARG A 58 -0.10 -3.29 10.48
C ARG A 58 1.28 -3.71 9.98
N TYR A 59 1.48 -3.77 8.67
CA TYR A 59 2.79 -4.10 8.11
C TYR A 59 3.85 -3.05 8.41
N VAL A 60 3.49 -1.76 8.41
CA VAL A 60 4.40 -0.67 8.82
C VAL A 60 4.83 -0.83 10.29
N ASP A 61 3.90 -1.15 11.18
CA ASP A 61 4.21 -1.43 12.60
C ASP A 61 5.14 -2.66 12.76
N GLU A 62 5.01 -3.65 11.87
CA GLU A 62 5.92 -4.81 11.78
C GLU A 62 7.28 -4.49 11.11
N GLY A 63 7.51 -3.25 10.66
CA GLY A 63 8.77 -2.80 10.05
C GLY A 63 8.86 -3.03 8.53
N VAL A 64 7.74 -3.30 7.85
CA VAL A 64 7.66 -3.32 6.39
C VAL A 64 7.69 -1.88 5.88
N ARG A 65 8.51 -1.63 4.86
CA ARG A 65 8.53 -0.35 4.17
C ARG A 65 7.33 -0.25 3.23
N ALA A 66 6.48 0.76 3.40
CA ALA A 66 5.33 0.99 2.52
C ALA A 66 5.50 2.28 1.69
N VAL A 67 5.25 2.19 0.38
CA VAL A 67 5.23 3.33 -0.56
C VAL A 67 3.87 3.41 -1.23
N LEU A 68 3.36 4.63 -1.39
CA LEU A 68 2.12 4.93 -2.11
C LEU A 68 2.41 5.61 -3.44
N VAL A 69 1.73 5.16 -4.50
CA VAL A 69 1.62 5.85 -5.77
C VAL A 69 0.16 6.18 -6.03
N THR A 70 -0.12 7.44 -6.33
CA THR A 70 -1.47 7.91 -6.68
C THR A 70 -1.45 8.50 -8.08
N ALA A 71 -2.31 8.00 -8.97
CA ALA A 71 -2.27 8.37 -10.38
C ALA A 71 -2.72 9.82 -10.64
N THR A 72 -3.80 10.25 -9.96
CA THR A 72 -4.51 11.51 -10.22
C THR A 72 -4.74 12.32 -8.94
N GLY A 73 -5.21 13.57 -9.08
CA GLY A 73 -5.57 14.43 -7.95
C GLY A 73 -7.02 14.28 -7.48
N GLY A 74 -7.83 13.47 -8.16
CA GLY A 74 -9.26 13.33 -7.88
C GLY A 74 -10.10 14.58 -8.19
N GLU A 75 -9.61 15.48 -9.02
CA GLU A 75 -10.27 16.76 -9.27
C GLU A 75 -11.60 16.68 -10.04
N ALA A 76 -11.98 15.50 -10.55
CA ALA A 76 -13.27 15.27 -11.20
C ALA A 76 -14.33 14.68 -10.24
N GLY A 77 -13.95 14.34 -9.01
CA GLY A 77 -14.86 13.85 -7.97
C GLY A 77 -15.69 14.96 -7.32
N ASP A 78 -16.91 14.60 -6.91
CA ASP A 78 -17.79 15.47 -6.12
C ASP A 78 -17.31 15.61 -4.66
N VAL A 79 -17.80 16.64 -3.96
CA VAL A 79 -17.68 16.73 -2.50
C VAL A 79 -18.82 15.94 -1.87
N LEU A 80 -18.51 14.76 -1.33
CA LEU A 80 -19.49 13.81 -0.81
C LEU A 80 -19.89 14.06 0.64
N ASN A 81 -19.03 14.73 1.42
CA ASN A 81 -19.36 15.17 2.77
C ASN A 81 -20.09 16.52 2.75
N PRO A 82 -21.37 16.59 3.17
CA PRO A 82 -22.13 17.83 3.17
C PRO A 82 -21.51 18.96 4.00
N GLU A 83 -20.75 18.64 5.06
CA GLU A 83 -20.07 19.66 5.87
C GLU A 83 -18.92 20.33 5.11
N MET A 84 -18.40 19.68 4.07
CA MET A 84 -17.32 20.16 3.22
C MET A 84 -17.82 20.86 1.94
N ASP A 85 -19.13 20.82 1.66
CA ASP A 85 -19.77 21.54 0.56
C ASP A 85 -19.79 23.06 0.85
N ARG A 86 -18.60 23.66 0.78
CA ARG A 86 -18.33 25.07 1.08
C ARG A 86 -17.55 25.68 -0.06
N HIS A 87 -17.85 26.94 -0.36
CA HIS A 87 -17.25 27.66 -1.49
C HIS A 87 -15.70 27.71 -1.41
N ASP A 88 -15.13 27.90 -0.22
CA ASP A 88 -13.68 27.93 -0.02
C ASP A 88 -13.00 26.58 -0.30
N VAL A 89 -13.69 25.47 0.03
CA VAL A 89 -13.21 24.10 -0.25
C VAL A 89 -13.27 23.83 -1.74
N ILE A 90 -14.42 24.06 -2.37
CA ILE A 90 -14.63 23.79 -3.80
C ILE A 90 -13.66 24.62 -4.66
N ALA A 91 -13.46 25.89 -4.32
CA ALA A 91 -12.53 26.77 -5.04
C ALA A 91 -11.06 26.34 -4.93
N ASN A 92 -10.71 25.48 -3.96
CA ASN A 92 -9.35 25.02 -3.71
C ASN A 92 -9.25 23.48 -3.64
N LEU A 93 -10.18 22.76 -4.28
CA LEU A 93 -10.39 21.33 -4.07
C LEU A 93 -9.12 20.50 -4.29
N THR A 94 -8.33 20.81 -5.33
CA THR A 94 -7.08 20.10 -5.63
C THR A 94 -6.08 20.16 -4.47
N GLN A 95 -5.88 21.33 -3.87
CA GLN A 95 -4.97 21.46 -2.73
C GLN A 95 -5.57 20.79 -1.48
N VAL A 96 -6.88 20.93 -1.27
CA VAL A 96 -7.56 20.26 -0.15
C VAL A 96 -7.36 18.75 -0.23
N ARG A 97 -7.63 18.12 -1.38
CA ARG A 97 -7.44 16.67 -1.57
C ARG A 97 -5.97 16.25 -1.46
N ALA A 98 -5.02 17.10 -1.85
CA ALA A 98 -3.60 16.82 -1.65
C ALA A 98 -3.22 16.83 -0.16
N ASP A 99 -3.77 17.75 0.63
CA ASP A 99 -3.56 17.81 2.08
C ASP A 99 -4.25 16.63 2.79
N GLU A 100 -5.45 16.25 2.34
CA GLU A 100 -6.19 15.07 2.81
C GLU A 100 -5.40 13.77 2.56
N LEU A 101 -4.87 13.59 1.34
CA LEU A 101 -4.00 12.46 1.00
C LEU A 101 -2.76 12.40 1.88
N ALA A 102 -2.09 13.54 2.08
CA ALA A 102 -0.87 13.60 2.89
C ALA A 102 -1.18 13.18 4.34
N ALA A 103 -2.29 13.64 4.90
CA ALA A 103 -2.71 13.28 6.26
C ALA A 103 -3.07 11.80 6.37
N ALA A 104 -3.83 11.25 5.42
CA ALA A 104 -4.16 9.83 5.39
C ALA A 104 -2.91 8.94 5.25
N ALA A 105 -1.99 9.32 4.36
CA ALA A 105 -0.75 8.59 4.16
C ALA A 105 0.15 8.60 5.40
N GLU A 106 0.19 9.71 6.13
CA GLU A 106 0.89 9.81 7.43
C GLU A 106 0.26 8.89 8.48
N ILE A 107 -1.08 8.87 8.60
CA ILE A 107 -1.81 7.99 9.53
C ILE A 107 -1.53 6.52 9.23
N ILE A 108 -1.57 6.12 7.96
CA ILE A 108 -1.30 4.74 7.53
C ILE A 108 0.18 4.38 7.71
N GLY A 109 1.08 5.37 7.67
CA GLY A 109 2.52 5.17 7.84
C GLY A 109 3.28 4.90 6.54
N PHE A 110 2.77 5.36 5.39
CA PHE A 110 3.54 5.32 4.15
C PHE A 110 4.81 6.17 4.28
N GLU A 111 5.96 5.57 3.97
CA GLU A 111 7.26 6.28 4.02
C GLU A 111 7.33 7.37 2.94
N LYS A 112 6.67 7.13 1.81
CA LYS A 112 6.72 7.99 0.63
C LYS A 112 5.42 7.93 -0.15
N VAL A 113 4.95 9.09 -0.58
CA VAL A 113 3.84 9.25 -1.54
C VAL A 113 4.38 9.80 -2.86
N THR A 114 3.98 9.20 -3.97
CA THR A 114 4.37 9.62 -5.33
C THR A 114 3.13 9.86 -6.18
N MET A 115 2.89 11.12 -6.55
CA MET A 115 1.85 11.47 -7.52
C MET A 115 2.37 11.25 -8.95
N LEU A 116 1.60 10.54 -9.79
CA LEU A 116 1.94 10.43 -11.23
C LEU A 116 1.60 11.71 -12.01
N GLY A 117 0.66 12.51 -11.48
CA GLY A 117 0.29 13.84 -11.97
C GLY A 117 -0.64 13.83 -13.17
N TYR A 118 -1.46 12.79 -13.34
CA TYR A 118 -2.46 12.72 -14.41
C TYR A 118 -3.79 13.34 -13.99
N ARG A 119 -4.59 13.71 -14.99
CA ARG A 119 -5.93 14.24 -14.76
C ARG A 119 -6.88 13.11 -14.38
N ASP A 120 -7.68 13.32 -13.35
CA ASP A 120 -8.80 12.44 -13.01
C ASP A 120 -9.77 12.35 -14.21
N SER A 121 -10.07 11.12 -14.64
CA SER A 121 -10.94 10.87 -15.78
C SER A 121 -12.41 11.02 -15.43
N GLY A 122 -12.79 11.00 -14.16
CA GLY A 122 -14.18 10.91 -13.72
C GLY A 122 -14.89 9.65 -14.23
N MET A 123 -16.19 9.61 -13.96
CA MET A 123 -17.05 8.47 -14.31
C MET A 123 -17.22 8.28 -15.82
N PRO A 124 -17.54 7.05 -16.29
CA PRO A 124 -17.84 6.81 -17.70
C PRO A 124 -18.91 7.77 -18.21
N GLU A 125 -18.78 8.20 -19.47
CA GLU A 125 -19.73 9.10 -20.15
C GLU A 125 -19.83 10.53 -19.59
N SER A 126 -19.02 10.89 -18.58
CA SER A 126 -18.93 12.28 -18.08
C SER A 126 -18.09 13.18 -19.01
N ASP A 127 -18.30 14.49 -18.91
CA ASP A 127 -17.49 15.48 -19.66
C ASP A 127 -15.98 15.38 -19.29
N SER A 128 -15.67 15.07 -18.03
CA SER A 128 -14.29 14.83 -17.57
C SER A 128 -13.65 13.64 -18.28
N ASN A 129 -14.43 12.60 -18.56
CA ASN A 129 -13.95 11.38 -19.20
C ASN A 129 -13.52 11.63 -20.64
N GLY A 130 -14.28 12.45 -21.38
CA GLY A 130 -13.94 12.83 -22.75
C GLY A 130 -12.72 13.74 -22.89
N HIS A 131 -12.08 14.15 -21.78
CA HIS A 131 -10.94 15.05 -21.81
C HIS A 131 -9.67 14.33 -22.31
N PRO A 132 -8.90 14.90 -23.27
CA PRO A 132 -7.72 14.22 -23.82
C PRO A 132 -6.59 13.99 -22.80
N GLU A 133 -6.57 14.78 -21.72
CA GLU A 133 -5.60 14.62 -20.61
C GLU A 133 -6.09 13.66 -19.51
N ALA A 134 -7.31 13.11 -19.63
CA ALA A 134 -7.83 12.11 -18.69
C ALA A 134 -6.87 10.92 -18.58
N PHE A 135 -6.64 10.45 -17.37
CA PHE A 135 -5.69 9.37 -17.08
C PHE A 135 -5.99 8.10 -17.89
N CYS A 136 -7.26 7.73 -18.00
CA CYS A 136 -7.72 6.58 -18.77
C CYS A 136 -7.48 6.70 -20.28
N HIS A 137 -7.06 7.86 -20.78
CA HIS A 137 -6.72 8.12 -22.18
C HIS A 137 -5.23 8.29 -22.45
N GLN A 138 -4.40 8.32 -21.40
CA GLN A 138 -2.96 8.51 -21.57
C GLN A 138 -2.32 7.31 -22.30
N PRO A 139 -1.25 7.54 -23.09
CA PRO A 139 -0.55 6.46 -23.77
C PRO A 139 -0.09 5.40 -22.78
N PHE A 140 -0.46 4.15 -23.03
CA PHE A 140 -0.25 3.05 -22.09
C PHE A 140 1.23 2.90 -21.70
N ASP A 141 2.12 2.88 -22.69
CA ASP A 141 3.56 2.69 -22.47
C ASP A 141 4.22 3.86 -21.73
N ASP A 142 3.69 5.08 -21.86
CA ASP A 142 4.23 6.25 -21.14
C ASP A 142 3.94 6.13 -19.64
N VAL A 143 2.72 5.72 -19.29
CA VAL A 143 2.33 5.49 -17.89
C VAL A 143 3.06 4.26 -17.33
N LEU A 144 3.08 3.17 -18.09
CA LEU A 144 3.78 1.94 -17.70
C LEU A 144 5.26 2.19 -17.45
N GLY A 145 5.92 2.98 -18.31
CA GLY A 145 7.32 3.37 -18.13
C GLY A 145 7.56 4.08 -16.80
N LYS A 146 6.70 5.04 -16.43
CA LYS A 146 6.80 5.71 -15.11
C LYS A 146 6.72 4.70 -13.95
N LEU A 147 5.74 3.78 -14.01
CA LEU A 147 5.57 2.75 -12.97
C LEU A 147 6.76 1.77 -12.92
N VAL A 148 7.32 1.37 -14.06
CA VAL A 148 8.53 0.54 -14.12
C VAL A 148 9.71 1.23 -13.43
N GLY A 149 9.91 2.53 -13.70
CA GLY A 149 10.96 3.30 -13.03
C GLY A 149 10.78 3.35 -11.51
N ILE A 150 9.53 3.50 -11.04
CA ILE A 150 9.20 3.46 -9.61
C ILE A 150 9.51 2.08 -9.03
N VAL A 151 8.98 0.99 -9.62
CA VAL A 151 9.20 -0.38 -9.12
C VAL A 151 10.67 -0.75 -9.08
N ARG A 152 11.46 -0.40 -10.11
CA ARG A 152 12.90 -0.70 -10.14
C ARG A 152 13.71 0.10 -9.12
N ASN A 153 13.22 1.29 -8.76
CA ASN A 153 13.83 2.13 -7.72
C ASN A 153 13.44 1.67 -6.31
N GLU A 154 12.14 1.48 -6.06
CA GLU A 154 11.58 1.16 -4.75
C GLU A 154 11.71 -0.33 -4.38
N ARG A 155 11.85 -1.21 -5.39
CA ARG A 155 12.03 -2.66 -5.25
C ARG A 155 11.02 -3.34 -4.31
N PRO A 156 9.71 -3.18 -4.55
CA PRO A 156 8.68 -3.80 -3.72
C PRO A 156 8.63 -5.33 -3.91
N ASP A 157 8.51 -6.07 -2.81
CA ASP A 157 8.22 -7.50 -2.86
C ASP A 157 6.74 -7.74 -3.20
N VAL A 158 5.87 -6.92 -2.62
CA VAL A 158 4.41 -6.96 -2.78
C VAL A 158 3.92 -5.67 -3.42
N VAL A 159 3.08 -5.79 -4.44
CA VAL A 159 2.34 -4.67 -5.02
C VAL A 159 0.85 -4.83 -4.74
N LEU A 160 0.20 -3.76 -4.30
CA LEU A 160 -1.25 -3.64 -4.25
C LEU A 160 -1.73 -2.83 -5.46
N GLY A 161 -2.74 -3.36 -6.14
CA GLY A 161 -3.45 -2.69 -7.22
C GLY A 161 -4.94 -2.95 -7.10
N TYR A 162 -5.52 -3.44 -8.18
CA TYR A 162 -6.95 -3.48 -8.41
C TYR A 162 -7.33 -4.80 -9.07
N ASP A 163 -8.50 -5.36 -8.75
CA ASP A 163 -9.03 -6.56 -9.42
C ASP A 163 -9.56 -6.17 -10.82
N ALA A 164 -10.30 -7.06 -11.49
CA ALA A 164 -10.93 -6.72 -12.77
C ALA A 164 -12.09 -5.69 -12.66
N HIS A 165 -12.39 -5.18 -11.45
CA HIS A 165 -13.35 -4.11 -11.16
C HIS A 165 -14.78 -4.34 -11.66
N GLU A 166 -15.28 -5.58 -11.52
CA GLU A 166 -16.62 -5.94 -12.00
C GLU A 166 -17.75 -5.22 -11.24
N PHE A 167 -17.54 -4.94 -9.94
CA PHE A 167 -18.54 -4.29 -9.08
C PHE A 167 -18.56 -2.75 -9.19
N TYR A 168 -17.40 -2.11 -9.46
CA TYR A 168 -17.25 -0.66 -9.56
C TYR A 168 -16.29 -0.28 -10.71
N PRO A 169 -16.80 -0.16 -11.95
CA PRO A 169 -15.97 -0.01 -13.14
C PRO A 169 -15.54 1.45 -13.37
N HIS A 170 -14.86 2.06 -12.38
CA HIS A 170 -14.27 3.39 -12.58
C HIS A 170 -13.14 3.32 -13.63
N PRO A 171 -13.14 4.19 -14.66
CA PRO A 171 -12.15 4.15 -15.74
C PRO A 171 -10.70 4.15 -15.26
N ASP A 172 -10.40 4.95 -14.23
CA ASP A 172 -9.04 5.04 -13.69
C ASP A 172 -8.63 3.82 -12.85
N HIS A 173 -9.57 3.17 -12.16
CA HIS A 173 -9.30 1.90 -11.46
C HIS A 173 -8.99 0.79 -12.46
N LEU A 174 -9.80 0.69 -13.53
CA LEU A 174 -9.56 -0.24 -14.63
C LEU A 174 -8.19 0.01 -15.29
N ARG A 175 -7.84 1.29 -15.52
CA ARG A 175 -6.55 1.63 -16.12
C ARG A 175 -5.38 1.25 -15.21
N VAL A 176 -5.47 1.50 -13.90
CA VAL A 176 -4.44 1.05 -12.96
C VAL A 176 -4.38 -0.48 -12.91
N HIS A 177 -5.50 -1.19 -12.93
CA HIS A 177 -5.51 -2.66 -13.02
C HIS A 177 -4.70 -3.15 -14.24
N GLU A 178 -5.04 -2.69 -15.45
CA GLU A 178 -4.34 -3.08 -16.68
C GLU A 178 -2.83 -2.80 -16.61
N LEU A 179 -2.47 -1.62 -16.09
CA LEU A 179 -1.07 -1.20 -15.92
C LEU A 179 -0.32 -2.08 -14.92
N THR A 180 -0.93 -2.39 -13.77
CA THR A 180 -0.30 -3.22 -12.74
C THR A 180 -0.10 -4.66 -13.19
N MET A 181 -1.02 -5.21 -13.98
CA MET A 181 -0.86 -6.53 -14.60
C MET A 181 0.32 -6.55 -15.58
N ALA A 182 0.45 -5.52 -16.43
CA ALA A 182 1.59 -5.41 -17.36
C ALA A 182 2.92 -5.08 -16.66
N LEU A 183 2.86 -4.40 -15.52
CA LEU A 183 4.00 -3.96 -14.73
C LEU A 183 4.83 -5.14 -14.20
N VAL A 184 4.20 -6.26 -13.84
CA VAL A 184 4.87 -7.46 -13.35
C VAL A 184 5.96 -7.92 -14.33
N ASP A 185 5.61 -8.09 -15.60
CA ASP A 185 6.56 -8.52 -16.62
C ASP A 185 7.51 -7.39 -17.04
N ALA A 186 7.00 -6.16 -17.17
CA ALA A 186 7.80 -5.03 -17.65
C ALA A 186 8.91 -4.62 -16.67
N ALA A 187 8.66 -4.71 -15.36
CA ALA A 187 9.66 -4.42 -14.34
C ALA A 187 10.81 -5.45 -14.34
N ALA A 188 10.50 -6.73 -14.61
CA ALA A 188 11.44 -7.85 -14.61
C ALA A 188 12.24 -7.99 -15.92
N ASP A 189 11.73 -7.47 -17.04
CA ASP A 189 12.38 -7.56 -18.35
C ASP A 189 13.34 -6.39 -18.60
N GLY A 190 14.64 -6.65 -18.54
CA GLY A 190 15.68 -5.64 -18.79
C GLY A 190 15.78 -5.12 -20.23
N SER A 191 15.08 -5.74 -21.19
CA SER A 191 14.96 -5.19 -22.55
C SER A 191 13.87 -4.12 -22.65
N LYS A 192 12.90 -4.11 -21.73
CA LYS A 192 11.85 -3.09 -21.64
C LYS A 192 12.32 -1.94 -20.76
N PHE A 193 12.11 -0.72 -21.24
CA PHE A 193 12.51 0.52 -20.57
C PHE A 193 13.95 0.46 -20.00
N PRO A 194 14.97 0.18 -20.84
CA PRO A 194 16.33 -0.15 -20.36
C PRO A 194 16.99 0.99 -19.56
N ASP A 195 16.58 2.23 -19.80
CA ASP A 195 17.14 3.41 -19.14
C ASP A 195 16.54 3.67 -17.74
N LEU A 196 15.56 2.88 -17.29
CA LEU A 196 14.84 3.07 -16.03
C LEU A 196 15.35 2.21 -14.87
N GLY A 197 16.64 1.88 -14.88
CA GLY A 197 17.31 1.13 -13.81
C GLY A 197 17.28 -0.39 -14.00
N ALA A 198 17.91 -1.08 -13.05
CA ALA A 198 18.06 -2.54 -13.10
C ALA A 198 16.70 -3.24 -12.95
N PRO A 199 16.48 -4.37 -13.67
CA PRO A 199 15.23 -5.10 -13.56
C PRO A 199 14.91 -5.55 -12.14
N TRP A 200 13.62 -5.60 -11.82
CA TRP A 200 13.11 -6.05 -10.54
C TRP A 200 11.90 -6.94 -10.74
N GLN A 201 11.95 -8.14 -10.17
CA GLN A 201 10.83 -9.07 -10.16
C GLN A 201 9.95 -8.76 -8.95
N ILE A 202 8.73 -8.28 -9.20
CA ILE A 202 7.70 -8.23 -8.16
C ILE A 202 7.39 -9.67 -7.75
N THR A 203 7.38 -9.96 -6.45
CA THR A 203 7.15 -11.33 -5.96
C THR A 203 5.66 -11.66 -5.96
N LYS A 204 4.81 -10.73 -5.52
CA LYS A 204 3.36 -10.90 -5.52
C LYS A 204 2.60 -9.60 -5.85
N LEU A 205 1.46 -9.75 -6.52
CA LEU A 205 0.51 -8.68 -6.81
C LEU A 205 -0.88 -9.07 -6.30
N TYR A 206 -1.48 -8.19 -5.52
CA TYR A 206 -2.82 -8.37 -4.94
C TYR A 206 -3.76 -7.22 -5.27
N ALA A 207 -5.05 -7.50 -5.20
CA ALA A 207 -6.12 -6.50 -5.18
C ALA A 207 -6.90 -6.59 -3.86
N PRO A 208 -7.07 -5.48 -3.12
CA PRO A 208 -8.00 -5.45 -1.99
C PRO A 208 -9.43 -5.63 -2.49
N VAL A 209 -10.21 -6.52 -1.87
CA VAL A 209 -11.58 -6.87 -2.30
C VAL A 209 -12.55 -6.88 -1.12
N PHE A 210 -13.83 -6.63 -1.41
CA PHE A 210 -14.93 -6.87 -0.47
C PHE A 210 -15.60 -8.19 -0.85
N THR A 211 -15.28 -9.26 -0.13
CA THR A 211 -15.80 -10.59 -0.44
C THR A 211 -17.26 -10.75 0.00
N THR A 212 -17.99 -11.68 -0.64
CA THR A 212 -19.33 -12.10 -0.21
C THR A 212 -19.33 -12.54 1.25
N ASP A 213 -18.31 -13.30 1.68
CA ASP A 213 -18.13 -13.74 3.07
C ASP A 213 -18.13 -12.54 4.04
N ARG A 214 -17.28 -11.54 3.77
CA ARG A 214 -17.15 -10.34 4.60
C ARG A 214 -18.47 -9.60 4.69
N ILE A 215 -19.09 -9.31 3.54
CA ILE A 215 -20.31 -8.52 3.51
C ILE A 215 -21.47 -9.28 4.16
N THR A 216 -21.60 -10.59 3.93
CA THR A 216 -22.65 -11.41 4.55
C THR A 216 -22.48 -11.49 6.07
N ALA A 217 -21.25 -11.69 6.55
CA ALA A 217 -20.97 -11.75 7.99
C ALA A 217 -21.32 -10.43 8.70
N LEU A 218 -20.87 -9.30 8.15
CA LEU A 218 -21.16 -7.98 8.70
C LEU A 218 -22.64 -7.61 8.55
N HIS A 219 -23.28 -8.00 7.44
CA HIS A 219 -24.71 -7.79 7.22
C HIS A 219 -25.54 -8.50 8.29
N GLN A 220 -25.30 -9.78 8.53
CA GLN A 220 -26.02 -10.56 9.54
C GLN A 220 -25.78 -9.99 10.94
N ALA A 221 -24.54 -9.62 11.27
CA ALA A 221 -24.22 -9.03 12.56
C ALA A 221 -24.95 -7.70 12.80
N MET A 222 -25.11 -6.86 11.76
CA MET A 222 -25.89 -5.63 11.84
C MET A 222 -27.39 -5.91 12.05
N LEU A 223 -27.97 -6.88 11.33
CA LEU A 223 -29.36 -7.30 11.56
C LEU A 223 -29.58 -7.81 12.98
N ASP A 224 -28.66 -8.61 13.50
CA ASP A 224 -28.78 -9.21 14.84
C ASP A 224 -28.65 -8.16 15.97
N THR A 225 -27.82 -7.12 15.77
CA THR A 225 -27.49 -6.14 16.81
C THR A 225 -28.31 -4.85 16.72
N ALA A 226 -28.62 -4.38 15.51
CA ALA A 226 -29.30 -3.11 15.25
C ALA A 226 -30.68 -3.27 14.59
N GLY A 227 -31.02 -4.46 14.06
CA GLY A 227 -32.29 -4.72 13.38
C GLY A 227 -32.35 -4.19 11.94
N GLU A 228 -31.29 -3.53 11.46
CA GLU A 228 -31.14 -3.02 10.11
C GLU A 228 -29.67 -3.15 9.67
N SER A 229 -29.43 -3.15 8.36
CA SER A 229 -28.08 -3.35 7.79
C SER A 229 -27.80 -2.39 6.64
N PRO A 230 -26.59 -1.80 6.56
CA PRO A 230 -26.23 -0.92 5.46
C PRO A 230 -25.98 -1.69 4.14
N PHE A 231 -25.90 -3.02 4.18
CA PHE A 231 -25.49 -3.86 3.05
C PHE A 231 -26.63 -4.49 2.26
N GLU A 232 -27.90 -4.19 2.53
CA GLU A 232 -29.06 -4.79 1.84
C GLU A 232 -28.90 -4.78 0.30
N LEU A 233 -28.58 -3.62 -0.27
CA LEU A 233 -28.36 -3.48 -1.73
C LEU A 233 -27.11 -4.19 -2.24
N TRP A 234 -26.11 -4.40 -1.38
CA TRP A 234 -24.87 -5.07 -1.75
C TRP A 234 -25.09 -6.58 -1.80
N ILE A 235 -25.83 -7.15 -0.84
CA ILE A 235 -26.18 -8.58 -0.81
C ILE A 235 -26.89 -8.98 -2.11
N ASP A 236 -27.87 -8.19 -2.55
CA ASP A 236 -28.61 -8.46 -3.79
C ASP A 236 -27.71 -8.44 -5.05
N ARG A 237 -26.65 -7.63 -5.05
CA ARG A 237 -25.71 -7.47 -6.18
C ARG A 237 -24.51 -8.41 -6.15
N MET A 238 -24.03 -8.81 -4.98
CA MET A 238 -22.77 -9.55 -4.87
C MET A 238 -22.87 -10.97 -5.46
N GLY A 239 -24.05 -11.62 -5.37
CA GLY A 239 -24.26 -12.93 -6.00
C GLY A 239 -24.03 -12.96 -7.52
N THR A 240 -24.00 -11.81 -8.19
CA THR A 240 -23.70 -11.69 -9.63
C THR A 240 -22.20 -11.66 -9.96
N PHE A 241 -21.34 -11.32 -9.01
CA PHE A 241 -19.90 -11.10 -9.20
C PHE A 241 -19.02 -12.05 -8.38
N GLU A 242 -19.64 -13.08 -7.78
CA GLU A 242 -18.93 -14.07 -7.00
C GLU A 242 -18.15 -15.01 -7.92
N ASP A 243 -16.83 -15.03 -7.75
CA ASP A 243 -15.94 -16.00 -8.39
C ASP A 243 -15.49 -17.04 -7.34
N PRO A 244 -15.97 -18.29 -7.43
CA PRO A 244 -15.61 -19.35 -6.49
C PRO A 244 -14.17 -19.82 -6.63
N GLU A 245 -13.48 -19.50 -7.73
CA GLU A 245 -12.06 -19.83 -7.94
C GLU A 245 -11.12 -18.71 -7.47
N ARG A 246 -11.69 -17.61 -6.95
CA ARG A 246 -10.93 -16.47 -6.45
C ARG A 246 -10.01 -16.87 -5.30
N ARG A 247 -8.71 -16.63 -5.48
CA ARG A 247 -7.68 -16.90 -4.47
C ARG A 247 -7.61 -15.74 -3.49
N VAL A 248 -8.31 -15.88 -2.37
CA VAL A 248 -8.39 -14.83 -1.34
C VAL A 248 -7.41 -15.10 -0.20
N THR A 249 -6.58 -14.11 0.10
CA THR A 249 -5.73 -14.02 1.29
C THR A 249 -6.43 -13.12 2.29
N LYS A 250 -6.65 -13.61 3.52
CA LYS A 250 -7.33 -12.87 4.59
C LYS A 250 -6.29 -12.39 5.60
N VAL A 251 -6.07 -11.08 5.68
CA VAL A 251 -5.09 -10.50 6.61
C VAL A 251 -5.81 -10.02 7.86
N ASP A 252 -5.45 -10.57 9.02
CA ASP A 252 -6.00 -10.15 10.31
C ASP A 252 -5.47 -8.76 10.67
N VAL A 253 -6.38 -7.82 10.86
CA VAL A 253 -6.11 -6.41 11.15
C VAL A 253 -6.63 -5.98 12.52
N THR A 254 -6.84 -6.94 13.44
CA THR A 254 -7.23 -6.67 14.83
C THR A 254 -6.31 -5.63 15.46
N GLY A 255 -6.88 -4.55 16.01
CA GLY A 255 -6.13 -3.44 16.61
C GLY A 255 -5.72 -2.35 15.62
N PHE A 256 -5.92 -2.53 14.31
CA PHE A 256 -5.62 -1.55 13.27
C PHE A 256 -6.87 -1.05 12.53
N VAL A 257 -8.06 -1.61 12.80
CA VAL A 257 -9.31 -1.22 12.13
C VAL A 257 -9.62 0.26 12.34
N GLU A 258 -9.47 0.78 13.57
CA GLU A 258 -9.73 2.19 13.85
C GLU A 258 -8.71 3.11 13.18
N LEU A 259 -7.44 2.69 13.07
CA LEU A 259 -6.41 3.46 12.37
C LEU A 259 -6.74 3.60 10.89
N GLY A 260 -7.17 2.52 10.22
CA GLY A 260 -7.66 2.60 8.84
C GLY A 260 -8.87 3.54 8.71
N ARG A 261 -9.77 3.55 9.71
CA ARG A 261 -10.91 4.48 9.76
C ARG A 261 -10.49 5.94 10.01
N GLU A 262 -9.44 6.18 10.78
CA GLU A 262 -8.86 7.53 10.94
C GLU A 262 -8.29 8.04 9.61
N ALA A 263 -7.62 7.18 8.84
CA ALA A 263 -7.17 7.53 7.49
C ALA A 263 -8.34 7.87 6.56
N LEU A 264 -9.44 7.12 6.63
CA LEU A 264 -10.67 7.47 5.90
C LEU A 264 -11.22 8.84 6.32
N ARG A 265 -11.26 9.14 7.63
CA ARG A 265 -11.74 10.45 8.12
C ARG A 265 -10.84 11.62 7.71
N ALA A 266 -9.59 11.37 7.36
CA ALA A 266 -8.70 12.41 6.84
C ALA A 266 -9.17 12.92 5.46
N HIS A 267 -9.83 12.09 4.65
CA HIS A 267 -10.45 12.45 3.38
C HIS A 267 -11.79 13.14 3.55
N ARG A 268 -11.80 14.27 4.25
CA ARG A 268 -13.03 14.95 4.68
C ARG A 268 -13.94 15.31 3.51
N THR A 269 -13.42 15.64 2.33
CA THR A 269 -14.24 15.94 1.14
C THR A 269 -14.95 14.71 0.56
N GLN A 270 -14.35 13.52 0.70
CA GLN A 270 -14.85 12.27 0.09
C GLN A 270 -15.57 11.37 1.10
N VAL A 271 -15.26 11.50 2.39
CA VAL A 271 -15.75 10.63 3.44
C VAL A 271 -16.54 11.44 4.46
N ASP A 272 -17.84 11.20 4.50
CA ASP A 272 -18.74 11.68 5.56
C ASP A 272 -18.57 10.79 6.81
N PRO A 273 -18.21 11.34 7.98
CA PRO A 273 -18.17 10.61 9.25
C PRO A 273 -19.51 9.98 9.67
N ALA A 274 -20.64 10.46 9.15
CA ALA A 274 -21.96 9.87 9.33
C ALA A 274 -22.34 8.87 8.21
N GLY A 275 -21.46 8.67 7.23
CA GLY A 275 -21.70 7.88 6.04
C GLY A 275 -21.47 6.37 6.19
N PHE A 276 -21.62 5.67 5.07
CA PHE A 276 -21.57 4.20 4.97
C PHE A 276 -20.29 3.58 5.54
N TRP A 277 -19.13 4.23 5.38
CA TRP A 277 -17.84 3.73 5.87
C TRP A 277 -17.79 3.47 7.38
N PHE A 278 -18.64 4.16 8.16
CA PHE A 278 -18.71 4.03 9.61
C PHE A 278 -20.04 3.46 10.12
N ALA A 279 -20.91 3.00 9.20
CA ALA A 279 -22.23 2.46 9.56
C ALA A 279 -22.14 1.19 10.42
N VAL A 280 -21.08 0.39 10.24
CA VAL A 280 -20.79 -0.76 11.11
C VAL A 280 -19.86 -0.31 12.24
N PRO A 281 -20.20 -0.50 13.53
CA PRO A 281 -19.31 -0.17 14.66
C PRO A 281 -17.96 -0.88 14.57
N THR A 282 -16.88 -0.23 14.99
CA THR A 282 -15.50 -0.77 14.90
C THR A 282 -15.39 -2.07 15.67
N GLU A 283 -15.93 -2.12 16.88
CA GLU A 283 -15.91 -3.29 17.75
C GLU A 283 -16.68 -4.47 17.13
N LEU A 284 -17.71 -4.19 16.33
CA LEU A 284 -18.47 -5.22 15.63
C LEU A 284 -17.67 -5.77 14.44
N VAL A 285 -16.98 -4.90 13.68
CA VAL A 285 -16.05 -5.36 12.64
C VAL A 285 -14.96 -6.25 13.22
N GLU A 286 -14.28 -5.82 14.28
CA GLU A 286 -13.19 -6.59 14.91
C GLU A 286 -13.64 -7.92 15.51
N SER A 287 -14.87 -8.01 16.03
CA SER A 287 -15.38 -9.25 16.60
C SER A 287 -15.95 -10.23 15.57
N VAL A 288 -16.47 -9.74 14.45
CA VAL A 288 -17.18 -10.57 13.46
C VAL A 288 -16.31 -10.89 12.25
N TYR A 289 -15.58 -9.90 11.74
CA TYR A 289 -14.76 -10.04 10.54
C TYR A 289 -13.51 -9.14 10.63
N PRO A 290 -12.53 -9.48 11.48
CA PRO A 290 -11.29 -8.72 11.67
C PRO A 290 -10.29 -8.84 10.50
N TRP A 291 -10.76 -9.15 9.29
CA TRP A 291 -9.91 -9.34 8.12
C TRP A 291 -10.16 -8.28 7.05
N GLU A 292 -9.07 -7.86 6.41
CA GLU A 292 -9.11 -7.31 5.06
C GLU A 292 -8.79 -8.43 4.07
N ASP A 293 -9.59 -8.54 3.02
CA ASP A 293 -9.47 -9.60 2.02
C ASP A 293 -8.73 -9.08 0.79
N PHE A 294 -7.82 -9.92 0.26
CA PHE A 294 -7.01 -9.60 -0.90
C PHE A 294 -7.06 -10.73 -1.91
N GLU A 295 -7.46 -10.43 -3.14
CA GLU A 295 -7.35 -11.36 -4.25
C GLU A 295 -5.91 -11.40 -4.77
N LEU A 296 -5.35 -12.60 -4.89
CA LEU A 296 -4.05 -12.79 -5.53
C LEU A 296 -4.18 -12.79 -7.05
N LEU A 297 -3.57 -11.79 -7.69
CA LEU A 297 -3.53 -11.65 -9.15
C LEU A 297 -2.29 -12.32 -9.75
N TYR A 298 -1.13 -12.19 -9.10
CA TYR A 298 0.12 -12.81 -9.55
C TYR A 298 1.00 -13.21 -8.37
N SER A 299 1.71 -14.34 -8.51
CA SER A 299 2.75 -14.77 -7.56
C SER A 299 3.88 -15.49 -8.26
N ALA A 300 5.12 -15.09 -7.96
CA ALA A 300 6.34 -15.78 -8.35
C ALA A 300 6.67 -16.98 -7.43
N VAL A 301 6.02 -17.08 -6.27
CA VAL A 301 6.28 -18.09 -5.22
C VAL A 301 5.11 -19.03 -4.96
N GLY A 302 4.03 -18.90 -5.75
CA GLY A 302 2.80 -19.66 -5.58
C GLY A 302 1.86 -19.06 -4.52
N TRP A 303 0.80 -19.81 -4.20
CA TRP A 303 -0.23 -19.47 -3.23
C TRP A 303 -0.79 -20.75 -2.62
N SER A 304 -1.20 -20.68 -1.36
CA SER A 304 -1.88 -21.75 -0.66
C SER A 304 -3.18 -21.27 -0.06
N GLU A 305 -4.18 -22.14 -0.05
CA GLU A 305 -5.42 -21.89 0.68
C GLU A 305 -5.13 -21.61 2.16
N GLY A 306 -5.77 -20.58 2.71
CA GLY A 306 -5.55 -20.12 4.09
C GLY A 306 -4.33 -19.24 4.29
N GLU A 307 -3.75 -18.70 3.22
CA GLU A 307 -2.74 -17.63 3.32
C GLU A 307 -3.23 -16.48 4.19
N SER A 308 -2.37 -16.03 5.11
CA SER A 308 -2.73 -15.06 6.17
C SER A 308 -1.90 -13.78 6.12
N SER A 309 -0.92 -13.74 5.23
CA SER A 309 -0.08 -12.57 4.96
C SER A 309 0.22 -12.45 3.48
N LEU A 310 0.22 -11.22 2.97
CA LEU A 310 0.63 -10.89 1.61
C LEU A 310 2.11 -11.24 1.33
N PHE A 311 2.90 -11.42 2.39
CA PHE A 311 4.32 -11.81 2.32
C PHE A 311 4.55 -13.31 2.54
N ASP A 312 3.50 -14.13 2.68
CA ASP A 312 3.67 -15.56 2.89
C ASP A 312 4.47 -16.18 1.72
N GLY A 313 5.46 -17.02 2.04
CA GLY A 313 6.41 -17.57 1.08
C GLY A 313 7.68 -16.74 0.85
N MET A 314 7.86 -15.61 1.54
CA MET A 314 9.03 -14.70 1.44
C MET A 314 9.89 -14.64 2.70
#